data_AF-A0A965LG75-F1
#
_entry.id   AF-A0A965LG75-F1
#
_cell.length_a   1.000
_cell.length_b   1.000
_cell.length_c   1.000
_cell.angle_alpha   90.00
_cell.angle_beta   90.00
_cell.angle_gamma   90.00
#
_symmetry.space_group_name_H-M   'P 1'
#
loop_
_entity.id
_entity.type
_entity.pdbx_description
1 polymer ?
#
loop_
_entity_poly.entity_id
_entity_poly.type
_entity_poly.pdbx_seq_one_letter_code
_entity_poly.pdbx_strand_id
1 'polypeptide(L)' 'MKARRLSPELLDTLPPEDPAAIASRRDLRRLHPILGQVGLWTRWFRENYPVRPPVSFADLGAGDGSLLGTVLLR' A
#
# COMPACT_ATOMS: atom_id res chain seq x y z
N MET A 1 29.27 3.77 -10.84
CA MET A 1 27.92 3.71 -10.21
C MET A 1 28.01 2.81 -8.98
N LYS A 2 27.47 3.22 -7.82
CA LYS A 2 27.47 2.38 -6.61
C LYS A 2 26.43 1.26 -6.78
N ALA A 3 26.81 0.02 -6.49
CA ALA A 3 25.87 -1.11 -6.55
C ALA A 3 24.75 -0.91 -5.51
N ARG A 4 23.50 -1.05 -5.94
CA ARG A 4 22.35 -1.12 -5.02
C ARG A 4 22.42 -2.45 -4.29
N ARG A 5 22.33 -2.43 -2.95
CA ARG A 5 22.34 -3.62 -2.10
C ARG A 5 21.06 -3.66 -1.28
N LEU A 6 20.35 -4.78 -1.33
CA LEU A 6 19.26 -5.09 -0.42
C LEU A 6 19.84 -5.57 0.91
N SER A 7 19.39 -4.98 2.00
CA SER A 7 19.61 -5.47 3.36
C SER A 7 18.32 -6.06 3.89
N PRO A 8 18.38 -7.11 4.73
CA PRO A 8 17.19 -7.60 5.42
C PRO A 8 16.48 -6.46 6.16
N GLU A 9 15.16 -6.40 6.04
CA GLU A 9 14.33 -5.50 6.83
C GLU A 9 13.96 -6.16 8.16
N LEU A 10 13.77 -5.38 9.23
CA LEU A 10 13.29 -5.92 10.52
C LEU A 10 11.94 -6.63 10.35
N LEU A 11 11.01 -6.03 9.60
CA LEU A 11 9.65 -6.54 9.42
C LEU A 11 9.64 -7.93 8.76
N ASP A 12 10.61 -8.23 7.89
CA ASP A 12 10.75 -9.54 7.23
C ASP A 12 11.00 -10.68 8.22
N THR A 13 11.52 -10.35 9.41
CA THR A 13 11.89 -11.34 10.44
C THR A 13 10.78 -11.58 11.46
N LEU A 14 9.74 -10.74 11.47
CA LEU A 14 8.69 -10.78 12.47
C LEU A 14 7.54 -11.71 12.04
N PRO A 15 7.05 -12.60 12.93
CA PRO A 15 5.81 -13.33 12.69
C PRO A 15 4.63 -12.38 12.45
N PRO A 16 3.61 -12.79 11.66
CA PRO A 16 2.44 -11.95 11.41
C PRO A 16 1.68 -11.51 12.67
N GLU A 17 1.70 -12.34 13.72
CA GLU A 17 1.05 -12.11 15.02
C GLU A 17 1.90 -11.27 15.98
N ASP A 18 3.15 -10.95 15.60
CA ASP A 18 4.04 -10.14 16.41
C ASP A 18 3.45 -8.74 16.66
N PRO A 19 3.44 -8.23 17.91
CA PRO A 19 2.91 -6.91 18.22
C PRO A 19 3.51 -5.77 17.37
N ALA A 20 4.79 -5.85 17.02
CA ALA A 20 5.46 -4.84 16.19
C ALA A 20 5.03 -4.94 14.71
N ALA A 21 4.82 -6.16 14.18
CA ALA A 21 4.28 -6.34 12.84
C ALA A 21 2.84 -5.81 12.73
N ILE A 22 2.01 -6.04 13.77
CA ILE A 22 0.65 -5.50 13.86
C ILE A 22 0.67 -3.96 13.96
N ALA A 23 1.59 -3.40 14.77
CA ALA A 23 1.74 -1.96 14.92
C ALA A 23 2.16 -1.30 13.59
N SER A 24 3.12 -1.87 12.88
CA SER A 24 3.56 -1.38 11.56
C SER A 24 2.39 -1.26 10.57
N ARG A 25 1.54 -2.29 10.47
CA ARG A 25 0.31 -2.25 9.64
C ARG A 25 -0.66 -1.16 10.09
N ARG A 26 -0.84 -0.97 11.41
CA ARG A 26 -1.70 0.09 11.96
C ARG A 26 -1.16 1.48 11.62
N ASP A 27 0.15 1.65 11.64
CA ASP A 27 0.78 2.92 11.29
C ASP A 27 0.61 3.23 9.80
N LEU A 28 0.79 2.24 8.91
CA LEU A 28 0.52 2.40 7.48
C LEU A 28 -0.92 2.84 7.20
N ARG A 29 -1.91 2.25 7.87
CA ARG A 29 -3.33 2.68 7.75
C ARG A 29 -3.54 4.16 8.06
N ARG A 30 -2.80 4.70 9.04
CA ARG A 30 -2.86 6.12 9.42
C ARG A 30 -2.07 7.00 8.47
N LEU A 31 -0.95 6.50 7.95
CA LEU A 31 -0.09 7.22 7.02
C LEU A 31 -0.71 7.37 5.63
N HIS A 32 -1.46 6.38 5.13
CA HIS A 32 -2.10 6.45 3.81
C HIS A 32 -2.87 7.77 3.55
N PRO A 33 -3.79 8.22 4.44
CA PRO A 33 -4.45 9.50 4.26
C PRO A 33 -3.54 10.70 4.51
N ILE A 34 -2.62 10.64 5.47
CA ILE A 34 -1.69 11.75 5.81
C ILE A 34 -0.76 12.06 4.62
N LEU A 35 -0.25 11.02 3.97
CA LEU A 35 0.59 11.12 2.78
C LEU A 35 -0.22 11.38 1.50
N GLY A 36 -1.55 11.50 1.60
CA GLY A 36 -2.44 11.75 0.47
C GLY A 36 -2.54 10.60 -0.53
N GLN A 37 -2.04 9.40 -0.21
CA GLN A 37 -1.96 8.28 -1.14
C GLN A 37 -3.34 7.84 -1.63
N VAL A 38 -4.34 7.85 -0.75
CA VAL A 38 -5.74 7.54 -1.12
C VAL A 38 -6.22 8.50 -2.22
N GLY A 39 -6.05 9.81 -2.02
CA GLY A 39 -6.48 10.82 -2.99
C GLY A 39 -5.71 10.75 -4.31
N LEU A 40 -4.39 10.54 -4.25
CA LEU A 40 -3.54 10.39 -5.43
C LEU A 40 -3.96 9.21 -6.29
N TRP A 41 -4.17 8.03 -5.68
CA TRP A 41 -4.58 6.84 -6.42
C TRP A 41 -5.99 6.96 -6.97
N THR A 42 -6.97 7.41 -6.18
CA THR A 42 -8.34 7.63 -6.67
C THR A 42 -8.37 8.60 -7.85
N ARG A 43 -7.62 9.71 -7.77
CA ARG A 43 -7.49 10.66 -8.87
C ARG A 43 -6.87 10.01 -10.11
N TRP A 44 -5.76 9.30 -9.93
CA TRP A 44 -5.06 8.63 -11.04
C TRP A 44 -5.97 7.61 -11.73
N PHE A 45 -6.73 6.80 -10.98
CA PHE A 45 -7.70 5.87 -11.57
C PHE A 45 -8.77 6.58 -12.38
N ARG A 46 -9.35 7.66 -11.86
CA ARG A 46 -10.36 8.45 -12.58
C ARG A 46 -9.82 9.06 -13.87
N GLU A 47 -8.57 9.53 -13.86
CA GLU A 47 -7.93 10.14 -15.02
C GLU A 47 -7.53 9.10 -16.08
N ASN A 48 -7.08 7.91 -15.68
CA ASN A 48 -6.58 6.89 -16.60
C ASN A 48 -7.65 5.89 -17.04
N TYR A 49 -8.73 5.74 -16.26
CA TYR A 49 -9.84 4.82 -16.51
C TYR A 49 -11.21 5.55 -16.44
N PRO A 50 -11.42 6.63 -17.22
CA PRO A 50 -12.59 7.51 -17.08
C PRO A 50 -13.92 6.86 -17.48
N VAL A 51 -13.90 5.81 -18.30
CA VAL A 51 -15.10 5.16 -18.83
C VAL A 51 -15.37 3.82 -18.15
N ARG A 52 -14.32 3.04 -17.88
CA ARG A 52 -14.42 1.71 -17.29
C ARG A 52 -13.15 1.37 -16.50
N PRO A 53 -13.27 0.76 -15.31
CA PRO A 53 -12.11 0.31 -14.54
C PRO A 53 -11.36 -0.82 -15.25
N PRO A 54 -10.09 -1.07 -14.89
CA PRO A 54 -9.37 -2.23 -15.40
C PRO A 54 -10.03 -3.54 -14.97
N VAL A 55 -9.92 -4.57 -15.82
CA VAL A 55 -10.50 -5.90 -15.55
C VAL A 55 -9.80 -6.60 -14.38
N SER A 56 -8.53 -6.26 -14.13
CA SER A 56 -7.72 -6.78 -13.05
C SER A 56 -6.72 -5.72 -12.58
N PHE A 57 -6.45 -5.72 -11.28
CA PHE A 57 -5.48 -4.83 -10.65
C PHE A 57 -4.70 -5.59 -9.59
N ALA A 58 -3.38 -5.37 -9.51
CA ALA A 58 -2.50 -5.99 -8.53
C ALA A 58 -1.78 -4.93 -7.70
N ASP A 59 -1.89 -5.02 -6.38
CA ASP A 59 -1.18 -4.19 -5.42
C ASP A 59 0.07 -4.93 -4.91
N LEU A 60 1.24 -4.52 -5.40
CA LEU A 60 2.52 -5.13 -5.06
C LEU A 60 3.02 -4.54 -3.74
N GLY A 61 3.03 -5.36 -2.69
CA GLY A 61 3.39 -4.91 -1.34
C GLY A 61 2.22 -4.26 -0.60
N ALA A 62 0.99 -4.78 -0.80
CA ALA A 62 -0.25 -4.25 -0.22
C ALA A 62 -0.29 -4.16 1.31
N GLY A 63 0.67 -4.77 2.02
CA GLY A 63 0.68 -4.82 3.48
C GLY A 63 -0.56 -5.54 4.02
N ASP A 64 -1.51 -4.79 4.57
CA ASP A 64 -2.81 -5.30 5.05
C ASP A 64 -3.98 -5.07 4.08
N GLY A 65 -3.71 -4.57 2.87
CA GLY A 65 -4.70 -4.34 1.81
C GLY A 65 -5.62 -3.13 2.03
N SER A 66 -5.44 -2.38 3.12
CA SER A 66 -6.32 -1.27 3.49
C SER A 66 -6.32 -0.10 2.50
N LEU A 67 -5.16 0.22 1.91
CA LEU A 67 -5.05 1.29 0.90
C LEU A 67 -5.92 0.97 -0.32
N LEU A 68 -5.69 -0.19 -0.94
CA LEU A 68 -6.44 -0.58 -2.13
C LEU A 68 -7.93 -0.74 -1.83
N GLY A 69 -8.27 -1.36 -0.69
CA GLY A 69 -9.66 -1.45 -0.24
C GLY A 69 -10.33 -0.07 -0.14
N THR A 70 -9.62 0.92 0.38
CA THR A 70 -10.11 2.30 0.48
C THR A 70 -10.25 2.98 -0.88
N VAL A 71 -9.37 2.70 -1.83
CA VAL A 71 -9.36 3.32 -3.17
C VAL A 71 -10.43 2.72 -4.08
N LEU A 72 -10.68 1.41 -4.02
CA LEU A 72 -11.61 0.71 -4.93
C LEU A 72 -13.05 0.62 -4.43
N LEU A 73 -13.28 0.66 -3.11
CA LEU A 73 -14.63 0.57 -2.52
C LEU A 73 -15.31 1.94 -2.36
N ARG A 74 -14.68 3.01 -2.87
CA ARG A 74 -15.22 4.38 -2.89
C ARG A 74 -15.63 4.78 -4.28
#